data_AF-A0A1I3UF16-F1
#
_entry.id   AF-A0A1I3UF16-F1
#
_cell.length_a   1.000
_cell.length_b   1.000
_cell.length_c   1.000
_cell.angle_alpha   90.00
_cell.angle_beta   90.00
_cell.angle_gamma   90.00
#
_symmetry.space_group_name_H-M   'P 1'
#
loop_
_entity.id
_entity.type
_entity.pdbx_description
1 polymer ?
#
loop_
_entity_poly.entity_id
_entity_poly.type
_entity_poly.pdbx_seq_one_letter_code
_entity_poly.pdbx_strand_id
1 'polypeptide(L)'
;MRQVLTNKRKLAGSIDGRLAVRQRFKLAGEFLRPLSAIVAQGFATQQKGKTAHGRAMSYLLLRAVEGAYPNQYVNPAQVRLSEGILQNPVEIEVSRQGALIRVEATSQMGDITGLNLAWDDCLVLCAYHPGLRVAGINDEECLREEGIVALQLPPLLADKPVHLYLMTHDRDRRKWSNSRYLGEF
;
A
#
# COMPACT_ATOMS: atom_id res chain seq x y z
N MET A 1 -40.02 -32.18 -27.13
CA MET A 1 -38.68 -32.54 -26.63
C MET A 1 -37.79 -31.29 -26.58
N ARG A 2 -37.93 -30.44 -25.56
CA ARG A 2 -37.12 -29.22 -25.37
C ARG A 2 -36.92 -28.97 -23.88
N GLN A 3 -35.75 -28.39 -23.56
CA GLN A 3 -35.28 -27.91 -22.24
C GLN A 3 -34.61 -28.93 -21.30
N VAL A 4 -33.35 -29.29 -21.59
CA VAL A 4 -32.38 -29.73 -20.55
C VAL A 4 -31.03 -28.98 -20.66
N LEU A 5 -30.80 -28.17 -21.70
CA LEU A 5 -29.49 -27.55 -21.97
C LEU A 5 -29.21 -26.22 -21.22
N THR A 6 -30.16 -25.67 -20.47
CA THR A 6 -30.04 -24.33 -19.86
C THR A 6 -29.41 -24.30 -18.47
N ASN A 7 -29.36 -25.42 -17.73
CA ASN A 7 -28.97 -25.41 -16.31
C ASN A 7 -27.46 -25.61 -16.06
N LYS A 8 -26.76 -26.36 -16.94
CA LYS A 8 -25.32 -26.65 -16.78
C LYS A 8 -24.43 -25.41 -16.95
N ARG A 9 -24.73 -24.51 -17.90
CA ARG A 9 -23.95 -23.29 -18.14
C ARG A 9 -24.04 -22.29 -16.98
N LYS A 10 -25.22 -22.17 -16.35
CA LYS A 10 -25.45 -21.29 -15.20
C LYS A 10 -24.71 -21.79 -13.94
N LEU A 11 -24.65 -23.11 -13.75
CA LEU A 11 -23.94 -23.73 -12.64
C LEU A 11 -22.41 -23.61 -12.78
N ALA A 12 -21.86 -23.86 -13.98
CA ALA A 12 -20.43 -23.68 -14.27
C ALA A 12 -19.97 -22.22 -14.04
N GLY A 13 -20.69 -21.24 -14.60
CA GLY A 13 -20.39 -19.82 -14.36
C GLY A 13 -20.53 -19.40 -12.89
N SER A 14 -21.41 -20.05 -12.12
CA SER A 14 -21.55 -19.79 -10.68
C SER A 14 -20.40 -20.36 -9.84
N ILE A 15 -19.82 -21.50 -10.27
CA ILE A 15 -18.65 -22.11 -9.64
C ILE A 15 -17.41 -21.26 -9.93
N ASP A 16 -17.22 -20.86 -11.19
CA ASP A 16 -16.12 -19.98 -11.60
C ASP A 16 -16.19 -18.62 -10.90
N GLY A 17 -17.39 -18.04 -10.73
CA GLY A 17 -17.58 -16.81 -9.96
C GLY A 17 -17.18 -16.94 -8.48
N ARG A 18 -17.51 -18.06 -7.83
CA ARG A 18 -17.09 -18.33 -6.45
C ARG A 18 -15.58 -18.53 -6.35
N LEU A 19 -14.97 -19.24 -7.30
CA LEU A 19 -13.52 -19.45 -7.36
C LEU A 19 -12.78 -18.13 -7.60
N ALA A 20 -13.29 -17.29 -8.51
CA ALA A 20 -12.77 -15.96 -8.77
C ALA A 20 -12.79 -15.10 -7.51
N VAL A 21 -13.90 -15.03 -6.79
CA VAL A 21 -13.97 -14.25 -5.54
C VAL A 21 -12.98 -14.80 -4.51
N ARG A 22 -12.92 -16.12 -4.31
CA ARG A 22 -11.97 -16.74 -3.38
C ARG A 22 -10.51 -16.42 -3.71
N GLN A 23 -10.14 -16.46 -5.00
CA GLN A 23 -8.80 -16.12 -5.45
C GLN A 23 -8.47 -14.64 -5.16
N ARG A 24 -9.40 -13.70 -5.44
CA ARG A 24 -9.21 -12.27 -5.13
C ARG A 24 -8.93 -12.05 -3.64
N PHE A 25 -9.74 -12.63 -2.76
CA PHE A 25 -9.55 -12.51 -1.31
C PHE A 25 -8.24 -13.15 -0.83
N LYS A 26 -7.86 -14.29 -1.40
CA LYS A 26 -6.58 -14.94 -1.11
C LYS A 26 -5.41 -14.03 -1.49
N LEU A 27 -5.38 -13.55 -2.73
CA LEU A 27 -4.33 -12.65 -3.24
C LEU A 27 -4.22 -11.39 -2.38
N ALA A 28 -5.35 -10.77 -2.07
CA ALA A 28 -5.39 -9.57 -1.24
C ALA A 28 -4.89 -9.80 0.19
N GLY A 29 -5.33 -10.88 0.83
CA GLY A 29 -4.89 -11.24 2.19
C GLY A 29 -3.41 -11.60 2.26
N GLU A 30 -2.91 -12.36 1.28
CA GLU A 30 -1.49 -12.70 1.18
C GLU A 30 -0.62 -11.48 0.93
N PHE A 31 -1.10 -10.53 0.12
CA PHE A 31 -0.40 -9.26 -0.14
C PHE A 31 -0.31 -8.38 1.11
N LEU A 32 -1.40 -8.23 1.88
CA LEU A 32 -1.44 -7.33 3.03
C LEU A 32 -0.82 -7.90 4.31
N ARG A 33 -0.66 -9.22 4.42
CA ARG A 33 -0.18 -9.85 5.66
C ARG A 33 1.18 -9.30 6.13
N PRO A 34 2.22 -9.18 5.28
CA PRO A 34 3.51 -8.60 5.67
C PRO A 34 3.43 -7.11 6.00
N LEU A 35 2.39 -6.43 5.52
CA LEU A 35 2.16 -4.99 5.65
C LEU A 35 1.20 -4.68 6.82
N SER A 36 0.83 -5.67 7.62
CA SER A 36 -0.22 -5.54 8.65
C SER A 36 0.10 -4.45 9.68
N ALA A 37 1.35 -4.33 10.11
CA ALA A 37 1.77 -3.32 11.07
C ALA A 37 1.60 -1.89 10.53
N ILE A 38 2.05 -1.63 9.29
CA ILE A 38 1.94 -0.31 8.69
C ILE A 38 0.51 0.01 8.29
N VAL A 39 -0.27 -0.98 7.82
CA VAL A 39 -1.70 -0.82 7.52
C VAL A 39 -2.50 -0.52 8.79
N ALA A 40 -2.16 -1.15 9.92
CA ALA A 40 -2.84 -0.90 11.18
C ALA A 40 -2.68 0.56 11.64
N GLN A 41 -1.50 1.14 11.42
CA GLN A 41 -1.22 2.55 11.72
C GLN A 41 -1.82 3.49 10.66
N GLY A 42 -1.54 3.24 9.39
CA GLY A 42 -1.91 4.10 8.26
C GLY A 42 -3.41 4.17 7.96
N PHE A 43 -4.21 3.21 8.42
CA PHE A 43 -5.67 3.22 8.31
C PHE A 43 -6.36 3.40 9.68
N ALA A 44 -5.65 3.87 10.72
CA ALA A 44 -6.15 3.98 12.09
C ALA A 44 -7.29 5.01 12.29
N THR A 45 -7.75 5.69 11.23
CA THR A 45 -8.80 6.72 11.34
C THR A 45 -10.13 6.14 11.86
N GLN A 46 -10.79 6.91 12.73
CA GLN A 46 -11.96 6.51 13.56
C GLN A 46 -13.29 6.41 12.79
N GLN A 47 -13.30 5.80 11.61
CA GLN A 47 -14.56 5.47 10.94
C GLN A 47 -15.21 4.27 11.66
N LYS A 48 -16.34 4.50 12.32
CA LYS A 48 -17.11 3.45 13.01
C LYS A 48 -17.44 2.31 12.04
N GLY A 49 -17.14 1.08 12.44
CA GLY A 49 -17.66 -0.15 11.81
C GLY A 49 -16.70 -0.94 10.91
N LYS A 50 -15.47 -0.47 10.65
CA LYS A 50 -14.46 -1.26 9.91
C LYS A 50 -13.08 -1.17 10.55
N THR A 51 -12.39 -2.30 10.66
CA THR A 51 -10.98 -2.34 11.10
C THR A 51 -10.07 -1.75 10.02
N ALA A 52 -8.90 -1.24 10.42
CA ALA A 52 -7.87 -0.75 9.51
C ALA A 52 -7.55 -1.76 8.40
N HIS A 53 -7.31 -3.02 8.78
CA HIS A 53 -7.06 -4.10 7.83
C HIS A 53 -8.26 -4.38 6.90
N GLY A 54 -9.50 -4.32 7.42
CA GLY A 54 -10.71 -4.49 6.61
C GLY A 54 -10.89 -3.38 5.56
N ARG A 55 -10.47 -2.15 5.87
CA ARG A 55 -10.46 -1.02 4.93
C ARG A 55 -9.41 -1.20 3.84
N ALA A 56 -8.17 -1.53 4.22
CA ALA A 56 -7.11 -1.82 3.26
C ALA A 56 -7.49 -2.99 2.33
N MET A 57 -8.03 -4.08 2.90
CA MET A 57 -8.56 -5.23 2.15
C MET A 57 -9.64 -4.80 1.15
N SER A 58 -10.61 -4.00 1.59
CA SER A 58 -11.69 -3.51 0.72
C SER A 58 -11.14 -2.66 -0.43
N TYR A 59 -10.20 -1.75 -0.15
CA TYR A 59 -9.58 -0.91 -1.16
C TYR A 59 -8.81 -1.75 -2.18
N LEU A 60 -7.95 -2.66 -1.71
CA LEU A 60 -7.13 -3.53 -2.56
C LEU A 60 -8.01 -4.40 -3.46
N LEU A 61 -9.07 -5.02 -2.92
CA LEU A 61 -10.04 -5.80 -3.69
C LEU A 61 -10.77 -4.98 -4.76
N LEU A 62 -11.02 -3.69 -4.52
CA LEU A 62 -11.75 -2.83 -5.45
C LEU A 62 -10.84 -2.20 -6.52
N ARG A 63 -9.59 -1.88 -6.16
CA ARG A 63 -8.71 -1.02 -6.96
C ARG A 63 -7.46 -1.70 -7.49
N ALA A 64 -6.95 -2.71 -6.81
CA ALA A 64 -5.63 -3.27 -7.09
C ALA A 64 -5.62 -4.73 -7.52
N VAL A 65 -6.68 -5.52 -7.23
CA VAL A 65 -6.78 -6.87 -7.81
C VAL A 65 -7.30 -6.79 -9.24
N GLU A 66 -6.41 -7.03 -10.18
CA GLU A 66 -6.61 -6.98 -11.62
C GLU A 66 -6.63 -8.38 -12.25
N GLY A 67 -6.92 -8.42 -13.55
CA GLY A 67 -7.07 -9.67 -14.31
C GLY A 67 -8.40 -10.39 -14.06
N ALA A 68 -8.54 -11.56 -14.69
CA ALA A 68 -9.71 -12.44 -14.58
C ALA A 68 -9.27 -13.83 -14.12
N TYR A 69 -10.16 -14.57 -13.46
CA TYR A 69 -9.86 -15.93 -13.01
C TYR A 69 -9.47 -16.82 -14.21
N PRO A 70 -8.42 -17.65 -14.12
CA PRO A 70 -7.55 -17.89 -12.97
C PRO A 70 -6.28 -17.00 -12.89
N ASN A 71 -6.12 -16.05 -13.81
CA ASN A 71 -4.93 -15.21 -13.96
C ASN A 71 -5.09 -13.84 -13.26
N GLN A 72 -5.62 -13.85 -12.04
CA GLN A 72 -5.74 -12.65 -11.22
C GLN A 72 -4.42 -12.33 -10.54
N TYR A 73 -4.13 -11.04 -10.36
CA TYR A 73 -2.92 -10.57 -9.67
C TYR A 73 -3.20 -9.26 -8.93
N VAL A 74 -2.30 -8.89 -8.01
CA VAL A 74 -2.34 -7.57 -7.36
C VAL A 74 -1.40 -6.65 -8.12
N ASN A 75 -1.91 -5.51 -8.58
CA ASN A 75 -1.11 -4.41 -9.12
C ASN A 75 -0.58 -3.53 -7.97
N PRO A 76 0.73 -3.57 -7.66
CA PRO A 76 1.32 -2.81 -6.54
C PRO A 76 1.12 -1.30 -6.68
N ALA A 77 1.14 -0.77 -7.91
CA ALA A 77 0.96 0.65 -8.17
C ALA A 77 -0.43 1.19 -7.78
N GLN A 78 -1.43 0.30 -7.67
CA GLN A 78 -2.80 0.65 -7.25
C GLN A 78 -3.06 0.34 -5.77
N VAL A 79 -2.07 -0.17 -5.03
CA VAL A 79 -2.23 -0.48 -3.61
C VAL A 79 -2.14 0.80 -2.77
N ARG A 80 -2.92 0.83 -1.68
CA ARG A 80 -2.88 1.87 -0.67
C ARG A 80 -2.55 1.28 0.70
N LEU A 81 -1.49 1.77 1.33
CA LEU A 81 -0.99 1.34 2.65
C LEU A 81 -1.43 2.24 3.80
N SER A 82 -1.76 3.50 3.51
CA SER A 82 -2.35 4.44 4.46
C SER A 82 -3.41 5.31 3.77
N GLU A 83 -4.33 5.85 4.56
CA GLU A 83 -5.38 6.72 4.09
C GLU A 83 -5.65 7.86 5.06
N GLY A 84 -5.61 9.09 4.55
CA GLY A 84 -5.93 10.27 5.34
C GLY A 84 -5.77 11.58 4.54
N ILE A 85 -5.61 12.66 5.30
CA ILE A 85 -5.73 14.04 4.81
C ILE A 85 -4.41 14.80 4.74
N LEU A 86 -3.31 14.25 5.30
CA LEU A 86 -2.00 14.88 5.15
C LEU A 86 -1.57 14.83 3.70
N GLN A 87 -0.88 15.87 3.25
CA GLN A 87 -0.32 15.89 1.91
C GLN A 87 1.08 15.25 1.91
N ASN A 88 1.36 14.42 0.91
CA ASN A 88 2.72 13.94 0.70
C ASN A 88 3.59 15.04 0.06
N PRO A 89 4.92 14.91 0.14
CA PRO A 89 5.86 15.70 -0.67
C PRO A 89 5.49 15.66 -2.16
N VAL A 90 5.76 16.77 -2.86
CA VAL A 90 5.35 16.96 -4.27
C VAL A 90 6.40 16.37 -5.20
N GLU A 91 7.65 16.77 -5.00
CA GLU A 91 8.80 16.28 -5.76
C GLU A 91 9.49 15.18 -4.95
N ILE A 92 9.82 14.09 -5.63
CA ILE A 92 10.41 12.91 -5.01
C ILE A 92 11.47 12.36 -5.97
N GLU A 93 12.69 12.24 -5.45
CA GLU A 93 13.80 11.55 -6.10
C GLU A 93 14.18 10.34 -5.27
N VAL A 94 14.36 9.20 -5.93
CA VAL A 94 14.67 7.92 -5.29
C VAL A 94 15.99 7.41 -5.82
N SER A 95 16.87 6.99 -4.92
CA SER A 95 18.10 6.30 -5.26
C SER A 95 18.24 5.01 -4.45
N ARG A 96 18.84 3.99 -5.08
CA ARG A 96 19.16 2.71 -4.44
C ARG A 96 20.64 2.41 -4.59
N GLN A 97 21.29 2.06 -3.49
CA GLN A 97 22.68 1.61 -3.44
C GLN A 97 22.74 0.30 -2.65
N GLY A 98 22.70 -0.83 -3.38
CA GLY A 98 22.58 -2.15 -2.77
C GLY A 98 21.34 -2.26 -1.90
N ALA A 99 21.55 -2.42 -0.60
CA ALA A 99 20.49 -2.53 0.40
C ALA A 99 19.99 -1.18 0.94
N LEU A 100 20.63 -0.06 0.63
CA LEU A 100 20.18 1.26 1.07
C LEU A 100 19.28 1.91 0.02
N ILE A 101 18.09 2.33 0.42
CA ILE A 101 17.21 3.19 -0.38
C ILE A 101 17.18 4.56 0.27
N ARG A 102 17.42 5.61 -0.53
CA ARG A 102 17.30 7.00 -0.09
C ARG A 102 16.27 7.70 -0.95
N VAL A 103 15.41 8.47 -0.28
CA VAL A 103 14.43 9.33 -0.92
C VAL A 103 14.72 10.77 -0.50
N GLU A 104 14.85 11.64 -1.49
CA GLU A 104 14.88 13.08 -1.34
C GLU A 104 13.51 13.63 -1.76
N ALA A 105 12.90 14.42 -0.90
CA ALA A 105 11.49 14.77 -0.96
C ALA A 105 11.31 16.25 -0.66
N THR A 106 10.79 16.99 -1.65
CA THR A 106 10.49 18.42 -1.49
C THR A 106 9.00 18.59 -1.25
N SER A 107 8.66 19.16 -0.09
CA SER A 107 7.31 19.65 0.18
C SER A 107 7.21 21.11 -0.28
N GLN A 108 6.06 21.53 -0.80
CA GLN A 108 5.80 22.96 -0.93
C GLN A 108 5.79 23.55 0.48
N MET A 109 6.84 24.30 0.82
CA MET A 109 7.02 24.87 2.16
C MET A 109 5.89 25.84 2.47
N GLY A 110 5.33 25.67 3.67
CA GLY A 110 4.41 26.61 4.27
C GLY A 110 3.58 25.91 5.33
N ASP A 111 3.82 26.22 6.60
CA ASP A 111 2.85 26.03 7.67
C ASP A 111 1.69 27.01 7.46
N ILE A 112 0.98 26.82 6.35
CA ILE A 112 -0.25 27.52 6.07
C ILE A 112 -1.28 26.75 6.87
N THR A 113 -1.62 27.33 8.03
CA THR A 113 -2.59 26.80 8.97
C THR A 113 -3.81 26.26 8.23
N GLY A 114 -4.07 24.95 8.38
CA GLY A 114 -5.19 24.27 7.73
C GLY A 114 -4.88 23.43 6.48
N LEU A 115 -3.66 23.46 5.94
CA LEU A 115 -3.31 22.66 4.75
C LEU A 115 -2.84 21.22 5.00
N ASN A 116 -2.76 20.77 6.26
CA ASN A 116 -2.28 19.42 6.63
C ASN A 116 -0.86 19.14 6.08
N LEU A 117 0.03 20.11 6.28
CA LEU A 117 1.39 20.21 5.74
C LEU A 117 2.37 20.69 6.84
N ALA A 118 2.26 20.17 8.06
CA ALA A 118 3.11 20.63 9.14
C ALA A 118 4.57 20.23 8.88
N TRP A 119 5.50 21.12 9.21
CA TRP A 119 6.93 20.94 8.95
C TRP A 119 7.52 19.77 9.75
N ASP A 120 6.95 19.48 10.91
CA ASP A 120 7.34 18.40 11.82
C ASP A 120 6.50 17.11 11.61
N ASP A 121 5.69 17.04 10.57
CA ASP A 121 5.16 15.75 10.12
C ASP A 121 6.33 14.82 9.78
N CYS A 122 6.15 13.50 9.91
CA CYS A 122 7.21 12.53 9.67
C CYS A 122 6.95 11.71 8.40
N LEU A 123 8.02 11.45 7.63
CA LEU A 123 8.02 10.63 6.44
C LEU A 123 8.26 9.16 6.79
N VAL A 124 7.47 8.28 6.19
CA VAL A 124 7.62 6.82 6.27
C VAL A 124 7.77 6.24 4.88
N LEU A 125 8.90 5.59 4.63
CA LEU A 125 9.20 4.85 3.42
C LEU A 125 9.02 3.36 3.70
N CYS A 126 8.19 2.69 2.89
CA CYS A 126 8.01 1.25 2.92
C CYS A 126 8.52 0.63 1.63
N ALA A 127 9.36 -0.40 1.76
CA ALA A 127 9.76 -1.27 0.67
C ALA A 127 9.08 -2.64 0.82
N TYR A 128 8.54 -3.18 -0.27
CA TYR A 128 7.85 -4.45 -0.26
C TYR A 128 8.16 -5.31 -1.47
N HIS A 129 8.45 -6.59 -1.24
CA HIS A 129 8.53 -7.60 -2.28
C HIS A 129 7.34 -8.58 -2.18
N PRO A 130 6.32 -8.47 -3.03
CA PRO A 130 5.11 -9.32 -2.98
C PRO A 130 5.40 -10.82 -3.11
N GLY A 131 6.33 -11.21 -3.99
CA GLY A 131 6.71 -12.60 -4.18
C GLY A 131 7.31 -13.27 -2.94
N LEU A 132 8.23 -12.60 -2.24
CA LEU A 132 8.85 -13.08 -1.01
C LEU A 132 8.00 -12.81 0.23
N ARG A 133 6.99 -11.93 0.13
CA ARG A 133 6.15 -11.49 1.25
C ARG A 133 6.97 -10.89 2.39
N VAL A 134 8.01 -10.15 2.03
CA VAL A 134 8.89 -9.43 2.97
C VAL A 134 8.76 -7.94 2.71
N ALA A 135 8.53 -7.19 3.79
CA ALA A 135 8.46 -5.74 3.79
C ALA A 135 9.46 -5.16 4.82
N GLY A 136 9.92 -3.94 4.58
CA GLY A 136 10.69 -3.14 5.52
C GLY A 136 10.18 -1.70 5.51
N ILE A 137 10.34 -1.00 6.63
CA ILE A 137 10.11 0.45 6.76
C ILE A 137 11.35 1.09 7.37
N ASN A 138 11.53 2.40 7.22
CA ASN A 138 12.62 3.12 7.88
C ASN A 138 12.46 3.04 9.41
N ASP A 139 13.57 2.77 10.11
CA ASP A 139 13.61 2.70 11.57
C ASP A 139 13.70 4.10 12.21
N GLU A 140 14.44 5.00 11.57
CA GLU A 140 14.61 6.38 12.02
C GLU A 140 13.39 7.23 11.68
N GLU A 141 13.01 8.10 12.61
CA GLU A 141 11.98 9.11 12.38
C GLU A 141 12.60 10.23 11.53
N CYS A 142 12.00 10.49 10.36
CA CYS A 142 12.50 11.47 9.40
C CYS A 142 11.48 12.61 9.27
N LEU A 143 11.89 13.84 9.58
CA LEU A 143 10.97 14.97 9.52
C LEU A 143 10.70 15.39 8.07
N ARG A 144 9.51 15.91 7.82
CA ARG A 144 9.11 16.45 6.52
C ARG A 144 10.03 17.60 6.13
N GLU A 145 10.38 18.48 7.06
CA GLU A 145 11.27 19.62 6.81
C GLU A 145 12.68 19.21 6.40
N GLU A 146 13.17 18.06 6.87
CA GLU A 146 14.48 17.52 6.48
C GLU A 146 14.45 17.01 5.04
N GLY A 147 13.27 16.59 4.55
CA GLY A 147 13.06 16.18 3.17
C GLY A 147 13.87 14.96 2.76
N ILE A 148 14.38 14.17 3.70
CA ILE A 148 15.21 13.00 3.42
C ILE A 148 14.69 11.84 4.26
N VAL A 149 14.47 10.68 3.62
CA VAL A 149 14.20 9.42 4.33
C VAL A 149 15.09 8.32 3.76
N ALA A 150 15.70 7.55 4.65
CA ALA A 150 16.55 6.42 4.31
C ALA A 150 15.98 5.12 4.86
N LEU A 151 16.01 4.07 4.05
CA LEU A 151 15.57 2.73 4.42
C LEU A 151 16.69 1.74 4.14
N GLN A 152 17.21 1.14 5.21
CA GLN A 152 18.06 -0.04 5.12
C GLN A 152 17.18 -1.28 4.87
N LEU A 153 17.24 -1.83 3.67
CA LEU A 153 16.48 -3.03 3.32
C LEU A 153 16.88 -4.21 4.20
N PRO A 154 15.91 -5.06 4.60
CA PRO A 154 16.19 -6.36 5.16
C PRO A 154 17.15 -7.15 4.25
N PRO A 155 18.08 -7.97 4.80
CA PRO A 155 19.05 -8.71 4.00
C PRO A 155 18.44 -9.54 2.87
N LEU A 156 17.23 -10.08 3.08
CA LEU A 156 16.48 -10.85 2.08
C LEU A 156 16.06 -10.05 0.84
N LEU A 157 16.07 -8.71 0.91
CA LEU A 157 15.64 -7.79 -0.14
C LEU A 157 16.80 -7.04 -0.81
N ALA A 158 18.01 -7.13 -0.27
CA ALA A 158 19.18 -6.33 -0.70
C ALA A 158 19.44 -6.37 -2.22
N ASP A 159 19.25 -7.54 -2.85
CA ASP A 159 19.47 -7.77 -4.29
C ASP A 159 18.16 -8.12 -5.04
N LYS A 160 17.02 -7.79 -4.46
CA LYS A 160 15.70 -8.09 -5.05
C LYS A 160 14.97 -6.81 -5.43
N PRO A 161 14.16 -6.84 -6.50
CA PRO A 161 13.31 -5.70 -6.82
C PRO A 161 12.27 -5.48 -5.71
N VAL A 162 12.03 -4.24 -5.35
CA VAL A 162 11.08 -3.86 -4.30
C VAL A 162 10.16 -2.73 -4.76
N HIS A 163 8.88 -2.85 -4.42
CA HIS A 163 7.91 -1.78 -4.59
C HIS A 163 8.01 -0.80 -3.42
N LEU A 164 8.08 0.48 -3.75
CA LEU A 164 8.22 1.55 -2.77
C LEU A 164 6.93 2.35 -2.58
N TYR A 165 6.64 2.67 -1.32
CA TYR A 165 5.51 3.51 -0.92
C TYR A 165 6.00 4.56 0.07
N LEU A 166 5.71 5.84 -0.21
CA LEU A 166 5.97 6.94 0.71
C LEU A 166 4.67 7.40 1.36
N MET A 167 4.73 7.66 2.64
CA MET A 167 3.62 8.07 3.47
C MET A 167 4.09 9.17 4.42
N THR A 168 3.15 9.93 4.95
CA THR A 168 3.43 10.99 5.93
C THR A 168 2.45 10.85 7.09
N HIS A 169 2.92 11.03 8.32
CA HIS A 169 2.07 11.09 9.50
C HIS A 169 2.37 12.33 10.34
N ASP A 170 1.40 12.79 11.14
CA ASP A 170 1.66 13.85 12.11
C ASP A 170 2.48 13.33 13.29
N ARG A 171 3.03 14.21 14.11
CA ARG A 171 3.85 13.86 15.29
C ARG A 171 3.21 12.80 16.21
N ASP A 172 1.88 12.78 16.29
CA ASP A 172 1.12 11.89 17.18
C ASP A 172 0.67 10.58 16.49
N ARG A 173 1.00 10.39 15.20
CA ARG A 173 0.55 9.27 14.34
C ARG A 173 -0.97 9.12 14.24
N ARG A 174 -1.72 10.22 14.43
CA ARG A 174 -3.19 10.28 14.38
C ARG A 174 -3.70 10.63 13.00
N LYS A 175 -2.97 11.47 12.28
CA LYS A 175 -3.26 11.83 10.89
C LYS A 175 -2.20 11.23 9.99
N TRP A 176 -2.65 10.78 8.83
CA TRP A 176 -1.80 10.18 7.80
C TRP A 176 -2.13 10.78 6.45
N SER A 177 -1.21 10.64 5.50
CA SER A 177 -1.49 10.86 4.08
C SER A 177 -2.04 9.58 3.44
N ASN A 178 -2.56 9.71 2.23
CA ASN A 178 -2.68 8.54 1.35
C ASN A 178 -1.27 8.08 0.97
N SER A 179 -0.97 6.78 1.04
CA SER A 179 0.34 6.29 0.56
C SER A 179 0.53 6.59 -0.93
N ARG A 180 1.72 7.08 -1.31
CA ARG A 180 2.14 7.32 -2.69
C ARG A 180 3.06 6.21 -3.16
N TYR A 181 2.69 5.50 -4.21
CA TYR A 181 3.58 4.55 -4.87
C TYR A 181 4.71 5.31 -5.60
N LEU A 182 5.95 4.88 -5.40
CA LEU A 182 7.13 5.52 -6.00
C LEU A 182 7.73 4.75 -7.18
N GLY A 183 7.38 3.47 -7.33
CA GLY A 183 7.95 2.62 -8.37
C GLY A 183 8.49 1.30 -7.83
N GLU A 184 9.10 0.55 -8.73
CA GLU A 184 9.89 -0.64 -8.44
C GLU A 184 11.37 -0.30 -8.63
N PHE A 185 12.20 -0.65 -7.66
CA PHE A 185 13.64 -0.35 -7.61
C PHE A 185 14.43 -1.59 -7.22
#